data_AF-A0A3B9GSB5-F1
#
_entry.id   AF-A0A3B9GSB5-F1
#
_cell.length_a   1.000
_cell.length_b   1.000
_cell.length_c   1.000
_cell.angle_alpha   90.00
_cell.angle_beta   90.00
_cell.angle_gamma   90.00
#
_symmetry.space_group_name_H-M   'P 1'
#
loop_
_entity.id
_entity.type
_entity.pdbx_description
1 polymer ?
#
loop_
_entity_poly.entity_id
_entity_poly.type
_entity_poly.pdbx_seq_one_letter_code
_entity_poly.pdbx_strand_id
1 'polypeptide(L)'
;MPTIQQLVRKGRKTILDKSKSPALDGCPQRRGVCVRVYTTTPKKPNSAMRKVARVRLTNSKEVNSYIPGEGHNLQEHSIVMVRGGRVKDLPGVRYHIVRGTLDT
;
A
#
# COMPACT_ATOMS: atom_id res chain seq x y z
N MET A 1 5.84 38.74 -5.08
CA MET A 1 6.95 38.23 -5.92
C MET A 1 8.26 38.46 -5.17
N PRO A 2 9.16 37.47 -5.02
CA PRO A 2 10.44 37.68 -4.37
C PRO A 2 11.40 38.49 -5.26
N THR A 3 12.22 39.37 -4.67
CA THR A 3 13.25 40.14 -5.39
C THR A 3 14.46 39.28 -5.71
N ILE A 4 15.26 39.66 -6.71
CA ILE A 4 16.49 38.94 -7.09
C ILE A 4 17.44 38.81 -5.90
N GLN A 5 17.60 39.88 -5.11
CA GLN A 5 18.47 39.87 -3.92
C GLN A 5 17.97 38.90 -2.83
N GLN A 6 16.65 38.67 -2.72
CA GLN A 6 16.08 37.64 -1.85
C GLN A 6 16.42 36.23 -2.34
N LEU A 7 16.38 35.99 -3.66
CA LEU A 7 16.74 34.71 -4.26
C LEU A 7 18.25 34.41 -4.18
N VAL A 8 19.09 35.44 -4.29
CA VAL A 8 20.55 35.32 -4.11
C VAL A 8 20.89 34.97 -2.65
N ARG A 9 20.21 35.59 -1.67
CA ARG A 9 20.40 35.28 -0.24
C ARG A 9 19.77 33.94 0.17
N LYS A 10 18.62 33.60 -0.41
CA LYS A 10 17.85 32.37 -0.14
C LYS A 10 17.32 31.82 -1.45
N GLY A 11 18.05 30.85 -2.00
CA GLY A 11 17.63 30.14 -3.21
C GLY A 11 16.27 29.46 -3.06
N ARG A 12 15.60 29.21 -4.19
CA ARG A 12 14.36 28.43 -4.20
C ARG A 12 14.66 27.00 -3.74
N LYS A 13 13.79 26.45 -2.91
CA LYS A 13 13.83 25.04 -2.52
C LYS A 13 12.81 24.27 -3.32
N THR A 14 13.23 23.16 -3.92
CA THR A 14 12.30 22.18 -4.48
C THR A 14 11.55 21.49 -3.36
N ILE A 15 10.24 21.36 -3.50
CA ILE A 15 9.42 20.62 -2.54
C ILE A 15 9.68 19.13 -2.78
N LEU A 16 10.02 18.40 -1.72
CA LEU A 16 10.23 16.95 -1.79
C LEU A 16 8.90 16.22 -1.62
N ASP A 17 8.51 15.45 -2.64
CA ASP A 17 7.31 14.61 -2.58
C ASP A 17 7.64 13.22 -2.01
N LYS A 18 6.73 12.73 -1.16
CA LYS A 18 6.83 11.38 -0.59
C LYS A 18 6.06 10.39 -1.45
N SER A 19 6.65 9.23 -1.69
CA SER A 19 5.97 8.13 -2.39
C SER A 19 4.71 7.69 -1.65
N LYS A 20 3.65 7.41 -2.42
CA LYS A 20 2.38 6.88 -1.90
C LYS A 20 2.54 5.43 -1.39
N SER A 21 3.55 4.72 -1.86
CA SER A 21 3.85 3.31 -1.58
C SER A 21 5.28 3.11 -1.06
N PRO A 22 5.60 3.61 0.15
CA PRO A 22 6.97 3.59 0.68
C PRO A 22 7.49 2.20 1.07
N ALA A 23 6.64 1.18 1.16
CA ALA A 23 7.06 -0.17 1.53
C ALA A 23 7.57 -1.00 0.34
N LEU A 24 7.37 -0.53 -0.90
CA LEU A 24 7.89 -1.21 -2.08
C LEU A 24 9.34 -0.82 -2.43
N ASP A 25 9.91 0.19 -1.76
CA ASP A 25 11.28 0.69 -1.99
C ASP A 25 11.61 0.92 -3.48
N GLY A 26 10.67 1.48 -4.24
CA GLY A 26 10.84 1.75 -5.68
C GLY A 26 10.56 0.56 -6.61
N CYS A 27 10.35 -0.65 -6.08
CA CYS A 27 9.93 -1.79 -6.89
C CYS A 27 8.46 -1.67 -7.33
N PRO A 28 8.09 -2.14 -8.54
CA PRO A 28 6.69 -2.11 -8.99
C PRO A 28 5.82 -3.06 -8.16
N GLN A 29 6.37 -4.21 -7.80
CA GLN A 29 5.72 -5.26 -7.02
C GLN A 29 6.76 -5.86 -6.06
N ARG A 30 6.30 -6.43 -4.95
CA ARG A 30 7.17 -7.13 -4.01
C ARG A 30 6.46 -8.35 -3.42
N ARG A 31 7.19 -9.46 -3.34
CA ARG A 31 6.71 -10.69 -2.71
C ARG A 31 6.56 -10.51 -1.21
N GLY A 32 5.60 -11.19 -0.60
CA GLY A 32 5.43 -11.23 0.84
C GLY A 32 4.68 -12.47 1.30
N VAL A 33 4.66 -12.66 2.61
CA VAL A 33 3.98 -13.76 3.29
C VAL A 33 2.83 -13.20 4.11
N CYS A 34 1.64 -13.80 4.01
CA CYS A 34 0.49 -13.44 4.81
C CYS A 34 0.72 -13.79 6.28
N VAL A 35 0.67 -12.80 7.15
CA VAL A 35 0.70 -12.98 8.62
C VAL A 35 -0.69 -13.26 9.15
N ARG A 36 -1.69 -12.53 8.63
CA ARG A 36 -3.10 -12.67 9.05
C ARG A 36 -4.02 -12.29 7.91
N VAL A 37 -5.05 -13.08 7.67
CA VAL A 37 -6.14 -12.76 6.74
C VAL A 37 -7.39 -12.43 7.56
N TYR A 38 -8.01 -11.27 7.30
CA TYR A 38 -9.15 -10.79 8.08
C TYR A 38 -10.03 -9.82 7.28
N THR A 39 -11.23 -9.57 7.79
CA THR A 39 -12.17 -8.60 7.21
C THR A 39 -12.17 -7.29 7.98
N THR A 40 -12.29 -6.16 7.29
CA THR A 40 -12.36 -4.81 7.88
C THR A 40 -13.53 -4.04 7.30
N THR A 41 -14.20 -3.24 8.14
CA THR A 41 -15.27 -2.33 7.70
C THR A 41 -14.69 -1.04 7.08
N PRO A 42 -15.29 -0.51 6.01
CA PRO A 42 -14.85 0.74 5.38
C PRO A 42 -15.16 1.97 6.25
N LYS A 43 -14.56 3.11 5.90
CA LYS A 43 -14.94 4.41 6.45
C LYS A 43 -16.36 4.78 6.00
N LYS A 44 -17.15 5.38 6.90
CA LYS A 44 -18.41 6.08 6.54
C LYS A 44 -18.16 7.02 5.34
N PRO A 45 -19.04 7.10 4.33
CA PRO A 45 -20.46 6.70 4.28
C PRO A 45 -20.71 5.25 3.83
N ASN A 46 -19.68 4.51 3.44
CA ASN A 46 -19.83 3.18 2.86
C ASN A 46 -20.04 2.11 3.96
N SER A 47 -20.71 1.01 3.59
CA SER A 47 -20.88 -0.17 4.44
C SER A 47 -20.61 -1.43 3.63
N ALA A 48 -19.69 -2.28 4.11
CA ALA A 48 -19.33 -3.57 3.52
C ALA A 48 -18.35 -4.32 4.43
N MET A 49 -18.15 -5.62 4.18
CA MET A 49 -17.02 -6.37 4.73
C MET A 49 -15.91 -6.46 3.68
N ARG A 50 -14.81 -5.73 3.87
CA ARG A 50 -13.67 -5.74 2.94
C ARG A 50 -12.63 -6.76 3.38
N LYS A 51 -12.20 -7.63 2.47
CA LYS A 51 -11.16 -8.65 2.71
C LYS A 51 -9.77 -8.02 2.63
N VAL A 52 -8.96 -8.20 3.67
CA VAL A 52 -7.63 -7.61 3.81
C VAL A 52 -6.67 -8.68 4.36
N ALA A 53 -5.42 -8.63 3.93
CA ALA A 53 -4.36 -9.41 4.55
C ALA A 53 -3.26 -8.50 5.11
N ARG A 54 -2.79 -8.84 6.31
CA ARG A 54 -1.52 -8.36 6.85
C ARG A 54 -0.41 -9.17 6.20
N VAL A 55 0.50 -8.52 5.48
CA VAL A 55 1.56 -9.17 4.72
C VAL A 55 2.92 -8.66 5.18
N ARG A 56 3.83 -9.58 5.48
CA ARG A 56 5.25 -9.28 5.70
C ARG A 56 5.98 -9.39 4.37
N LEU A 57 6.45 -8.27 3.86
CA LEU A 57 7.20 -8.20 2.59
C LEU A 57 8.63 -8.72 2.78
N THR A 58 9.30 -9.03 1.67
CA THR A 58 10.71 -9.47 1.68
C THR A 58 11.68 -8.45 2.27
N ASN A 59 11.32 -7.17 2.37
CA ASN A 59 12.11 -6.14 3.05
C ASN A 59 11.78 -6.00 4.54
N SER A 60 11.17 -7.03 5.14
CA SER A 60 10.76 -7.09 6.54
C SER A 60 9.70 -6.07 6.97
N LYS A 61 9.20 -5.23 6.05
CA LYS A 61 8.11 -4.29 6.34
C LYS A 61 6.78 -5.03 6.33
N GLU A 62 5.98 -4.76 7.35
CA GLU A 62 4.62 -5.28 7.41
C GLU A 62 3.61 -4.26 6.88
N VAL A 63 2.73 -4.70 6.00
CA VAL A 63 1.75 -3.85 5.34
C VAL A 63 0.36 -4.48 5.33
N ASN A 64 -0.66 -3.63 5.33
CA ASN A 64 -2.03 -4.06 5.08
C ASN A 64 -2.28 -3.99 3.57
N SER A 65 -2.71 -5.11 3.01
CA SER A 65 -2.97 -5.27 1.58
C SER A 65 -4.41 -5.70 1.33
N TYR A 66 -5.07 -5.08 0.36
CA TYR A 66 -6.43 -5.42 -0.03
C TYR A 66 -6.43 -6.65 -0.94
N ILE A 67 -7.40 -7.54 -0.74
CA ILE A 67 -7.61 -8.71 -1.58
C ILE A 67 -8.71 -8.37 -2.60
N PRO A 68 -8.37 -8.10 -3.87
CA PRO A 68 -9.36 -7.72 -4.87
C PRO A 68 -10.16 -8.93 -5.38
N GLY A 69 -11.35 -8.63 -5.93
CA GLY A 69 -12.25 -9.64 -6.49
C GLY A 69 -13.16 -10.30 -5.47
N GLU A 70 -13.92 -11.28 -5.95
CA GLU A 70 -14.86 -12.09 -5.17
C GLU A 70 -14.17 -13.38 -4.70
N GLY A 71 -14.49 -13.85 -3.49
CA GLY A 71 -13.77 -14.97 -2.86
C GLY A 71 -12.27 -14.72 -2.61
N HIS A 72 -11.60 -15.66 -1.95
CA HIS A 72 -10.14 -15.84 -1.87
C HIS A 72 -9.84 -17.16 -1.14
N ASN A 73 -8.69 -17.78 -1.42
CA ASN A 73 -8.23 -19.00 -0.74
C ASN A 73 -6.97 -18.74 0.12
N LEU A 74 -6.71 -17.47 0.48
CA LEU A 74 -5.50 -17.13 1.25
C LEU A 74 -5.66 -17.54 2.70
N GLN A 75 -4.60 -18.13 3.21
CA GLN A 75 -4.46 -18.56 4.59
C GLN A 75 -3.27 -17.84 5.23
N GLU A 76 -3.03 -18.09 6.51
CA GLU A 76 -1.78 -17.70 7.13
C GLU A 76 -0.61 -18.40 6.42
N HIS A 77 0.52 -17.70 6.30
CA HIS A 77 1.73 -18.15 5.61
C HIS A 77 1.63 -18.30 4.08
N SER A 78 0.48 -18.03 3.45
CA SER A 78 0.39 -17.98 1.99
C SER A 78 1.33 -16.92 1.40
N ILE A 79 1.97 -17.26 0.28
CA ILE A 79 2.90 -16.40 -0.43
C ILE A 79 2.14 -15.60 -1.48
N VAL A 80 2.28 -14.28 -1.42
CA VAL A 80 1.51 -13.35 -2.26
C VAL A 80 2.42 -12.32 -2.92
N MET A 81 2.00 -11.86 -4.11
CA MET A 81 2.64 -10.73 -4.78
C MET A 81 1.85 -9.45 -4.48
N VAL A 82 2.53 -8.42 -3.99
CA VAL A 82 1.91 -7.16 -3.57
C VAL A 82 2.28 -6.04 -4.53
N ARG A 83 1.29 -5.26 -4.96
CA ARG A 83 1.45 -4.05 -5.76
C ARG A 83 0.98 -2.79 -5.01
N GLY A 84 1.44 -1.64 -5.48
CA GLY A 84 0.96 -0.35 -4.99
C GLY A 84 -0.50 -0.09 -5.39
N GLY A 85 -1.23 0.61 -4.53
CA GLY A 85 -2.58 1.09 -4.80
C GLY A 85 -3.35 1.31 -3.51
N ARG A 86 -3.81 2.54 -3.27
CA ARG A 86 -4.59 2.84 -2.08
C ARG A 86 -6.06 2.52 -2.32
N VAL A 87 -6.65 1.75 -1.41
CA VAL A 87 -8.10 1.63 -1.34
C VAL A 87 -8.66 2.90 -0.71
N LYS A 88 -9.52 3.62 -1.45
CA LYS A 88 -10.10 4.90 -1.00
C LYS A 88 -10.89 4.74 0.30
N ASP A 89 -11.65 3.65 0.39
CA ASP A 89 -12.61 3.38 1.47
C ASP A 89 -11.96 2.90 2.77
N LEU A 90 -10.78 2.27 2.69
CA LEU A 90 -10.11 1.67 3.83
C LEU A 90 -8.95 2.55 4.29
N PRO A 91 -8.99 3.13 5.50
CA PRO A 91 -7.87 3.86 6.04
C PRO A 91 -6.68 2.91 6.28
N GLY A 92 -5.47 3.34 5.91
CA GLY A 92 -4.25 2.57 6.15
C GLY A 92 -3.96 1.44 5.15
N VAL A 93 -4.88 1.10 4.24
CA VAL A 93 -4.67 0.06 3.21
C VAL A 93 -4.15 0.71 1.92
N ARG A 94 -2.82 0.67 1.74
CA ARG A 94 -2.11 1.34 0.63
C ARG A 94 -1.62 0.40 -0.48
N TYR A 95 -1.90 -0.89 -0.33
CA TYR A 95 -1.40 -1.93 -1.22
C TYR A 95 -2.51 -2.88 -1.62
N HIS A 96 -2.33 -3.54 -2.76
CA HIS A 96 -3.21 -4.60 -3.25
C HIS A 96 -2.41 -5.87 -3.46
N ILE A 97 -3.05 -7.00 -3.19
CA ILE A 97 -2.55 -8.30 -3.65
C ILE A 97 -2.87 -8.45 -5.15
N VAL A 98 -1.90 -8.95 -5.90
CA VAL A 98 -2.07 -9.35 -7.30
C VAL A 98 -2.68 -10.76 -7.31
N ARG A 99 -3.72 -10.97 -8.11
CA ARG A 99 -4.42 -12.28 -8.23
C ARG A 99 -3.79 -13.09 -9.37
N GLY A 100 -3.89 -14.41 -9.31
CA GLY A 100 -3.36 -15.31 -10.34
C GLY A 100 -1.83 -15.41 -10.32
N THR A 101 -1.21 -15.11 -9.18
CA THR A 101 0.24 -15.17 -8.99
C THR A 101 0.56 -15.85 -7.66
N LEU A 102 1.55 -16.75 -7.63
CA LEU A 102 1.89 -17.52 -6.42
C LEU A 102 0.66 -18.27 -5.87
N ASP A 103 0.32 -18.12 -4.59
CA ASP A 103 -0.76 -18.87 -3.93
C ASP A 103 -2.15 -18.19 -4.06
N THR A 104 -2.32 -17.21 -4.96
CA THR A 104 -3.53 -16.36 -5.05
C THR A 104 -4.46 -16.64 -6.22
#